data_AF-A0A2W4LPL9-F1
#
_entry.id   AF-A0A2W4LPL9-F1
#
_cell.length_a   1.000
_cell.length_b   1.000
_cell.length_c   1.000
_cell.angle_alpha   90.00
_cell.angle_beta   90.00
_cell.angle_gamma   90.00
#
_symmetry.space_group_name_H-M   'P 1'
#
loop_
_entity.id
_entity.type
_entity.pdbx_description
1 polymer ?
#
loop_
_entity_poly.entity_id
_entity_poly.type
_entity_poly.pdbx_seq_one_letter_code
_entity_poly.pdbx_strand_id
1 'polypeptide(L)'
;VWKEKTGYENQDRSGGSGMWIRDRPKSGQFRPGKFPVPRPGLAGDVPALTTLAQAVRRELRRARLPYDRKPFRPHLTIARPGERVTADDVAADRALLADYRGPTWPVTEMVLVRSYLGPRPRYERLATWSL
;
A
#
# COMPACT_ATOMS: atom_id res chain seq x y z
N VAL A 1 3.66 -7.79 11.74
CA VAL A 1 4.15 -7.08 10.53
C VAL A 1 3.13 -6.00 10.20
N TRP A 2 3.51 -4.73 10.35
CA TRP A 2 2.63 -3.59 10.11
C TRP A 2 2.36 -3.44 8.61
N LYS A 3 1.09 -3.37 8.24
CA LYS A 3 0.62 -3.10 6.87
C LYS A 3 -0.53 -2.11 6.99
N GLU A 4 -0.24 -0.87 6.62
CA GLU A 4 -1.18 0.23 6.46
C GLU A 4 -2.12 -0.11 5.28
N LYS A 5 -3.43 -0.02 5.51
CA LYS A 5 -4.48 -0.16 4.49
C LYS A 5 -5.42 1.02 4.66
N THR A 6 -5.52 1.86 3.64
CA THR A 6 -6.54 2.91 3.54
C THR A 6 -7.84 2.27 3.02
N GLY A 7 -8.95 2.50 3.75
CA GLY A 7 -10.30 2.10 3.35
C GLY A 7 -10.84 3.04 2.27
N TYR A 8 -11.67 2.51 1.38
CA TYR A 8 -12.32 3.24 0.28
C TYR A 8 -13.83 3.27 0.55
N GLU A 9 -14.42 4.47 0.61
CA GLU A 9 -15.87 4.67 0.58
C GLU A 9 -16.17 5.74 -0.47
N ASN A 10 -17.20 5.48 -1.27
CA ASN A 10 -17.42 6.09 -2.58
C ASN A 10 -18.44 7.22 -2.47
N GLN A 11 -18.02 8.49 -2.57
CA GLN A 11 -18.93 9.61 -2.82
C GLN A 11 -18.31 10.65 -3.76
N ASP A 12 -19.16 11.14 -4.65
CA ASP A 12 -18.86 11.88 -5.87
C ASP A 12 -18.64 13.39 -5.63
N ARG A 13 -17.79 13.99 -6.48
CA ARG A 13 -17.59 15.42 -6.80
C ARG A 13 -17.22 16.43 -5.69
N SER A 14 -15.96 16.86 -5.73
CA SER A 14 -15.53 18.24 -6.07
C SER A 14 -14.03 18.39 -5.87
N GLY A 15 -13.40 19.27 -6.65
CA GLY A 15 -11.94 19.34 -6.83
C GLY A 15 -11.14 19.48 -5.54
N GLY A 16 -10.45 18.41 -5.15
CA GLY A 16 -9.57 18.37 -3.99
C GLY A 16 -8.25 17.70 -4.32
N SER A 17 -7.17 18.18 -3.68
CA SER A 17 -5.90 17.47 -3.67
C SER A 17 -6.17 16.05 -3.16
N GLY A 18 -5.90 15.06 -3.99
CA GLY A 18 -6.15 13.69 -3.59
C GLY A 18 -5.14 12.76 -4.21
N MET A 19 -5.05 11.59 -3.61
CA MET A 19 -4.01 10.62 -3.91
C MET A 19 -4.48 9.71 -5.04
N TRP A 20 -3.56 9.34 -5.91
CA TRP A 20 -3.81 8.50 -7.08
C TRP A 20 -2.79 7.37 -7.12
N ILE A 21 -3.05 6.37 -7.94
CA ILE A 21 -2.12 5.27 -8.21
C ILE A 21 -1.28 5.61 -9.44
N ARG A 22 0.05 5.49 -9.34
CA ARG A 22 0.99 5.58 -10.46
C ARG A 22 2.03 4.47 -10.36
N ASP A 23 2.05 3.51 -11.28
CA ASP A 23 3.15 2.56 -11.33
C ASP A 23 4.46 3.26 -11.73
N ARG A 24 5.54 2.92 -11.03
CA ARG A 24 6.90 3.32 -11.38
C ARG A 24 7.65 2.01 -11.59
N PRO A 25 8.15 1.72 -12.80
CA PRO A 25 8.88 0.47 -13.02
C PRO A 25 10.09 0.45 -12.09
N LYS A 26 10.13 -0.51 -11.16
CA LYS A 26 11.37 -0.91 -10.52
C LYS A 26 11.97 -2.02 -11.34
N SER A 27 13.14 -1.77 -11.92
CA SER A 27 14.06 -2.80 -12.37
C SER A 27 14.46 -3.65 -11.15
N GLY A 28 13.74 -4.74 -10.93
CA GLY A 28 14.10 -5.77 -9.96
C GLY A 28 14.27 -7.08 -10.71
N GLN A 29 15.48 -7.65 -10.66
CA GLN A 29 15.80 -8.94 -11.28
C GLN A 29 14.82 -10.02 -10.82
N PHE A 30 14.30 -10.76 -11.79
CA PHE A 30 13.48 -11.93 -11.62
C PHE A 30 14.28 -13.03 -10.90
N ARG A 31 13.70 -13.62 -9.84
CA ARG A 31 14.24 -14.83 -9.20
C ARG A 31 13.22 -15.95 -9.41
N PRO A 32 13.64 -17.11 -9.95
CA PRO A 32 12.76 -18.27 -10.07
C PRO A 32 12.12 -18.62 -8.71
N GLY A 33 10.82 -18.91 -8.69
CA GLY A 33 10.08 -19.30 -7.47
C GLY A 33 9.61 -18.15 -6.58
N LYS A 34 9.80 -16.88 -6.97
CA LYS A 34 9.23 -15.72 -6.26
C LYS A 34 8.43 -14.84 -7.21
N PHE A 35 7.11 -14.99 -7.18
CA PHE A 35 6.21 -14.15 -7.95
C PHE A 35 6.21 -12.72 -7.38
N PRO A 36 6.70 -11.72 -8.14
CA PRO A 36 6.74 -10.35 -7.65
C PRO A 36 5.32 -9.83 -7.49
N VAL A 37 4.95 -9.48 -6.26
CA VAL A 37 3.67 -8.86 -5.93
C VAL A 37 3.55 -7.50 -6.67
N PRO A 38 2.55 -7.32 -7.56
CA PRO A 38 2.30 -6.05 -8.22
C PRO A 38 1.99 -4.96 -7.19
N ARG A 39 2.70 -3.83 -7.30
CA ARG A 39 2.65 -2.73 -6.33
C ARG A 39 2.83 -1.41 -7.07
N PRO A 40 1.79 -0.85 -7.69
CA PRO A 40 1.91 0.48 -8.24
C PRO A 40 2.21 1.47 -7.11
N GLY A 41 2.98 2.49 -7.44
CA GLY A 41 3.25 3.62 -6.55
C GLY A 41 1.99 4.46 -6.34
N LEU A 42 2.09 5.39 -5.40
CA LEU A 42 1.09 6.44 -5.21
C LEU A 42 1.63 7.78 -5.78
N ALA A 43 0.73 8.65 -6.21
CA ALA A 43 0.96 10.01 -6.67
C ALA A 43 -0.04 10.97 -5.98
N GLY A 44 0.21 12.28 -5.99
CA GLY A 44 -0.55 13.24 -5.17
C GLY A 44 0.23 13.60 -3.90
N ASP A 45 -0.45 13.69 -2.75
CA ASP A 45 0.10 14.13 -1.46
C ASP A 45 1.00 13.09 -0.75
N VAL A 46 1.83 12.40 -1.53
CA VAL A 46 2.85 11.44 -1.09
C VAL A 46 3.83 12.03 -0.07
N PRO A 47 4.27 13.31 -0.16
CA PRO A 47 5.09 13.93 0.87
C PRO A 47 4.38 13.96 2.23
N ALA A 48 3.09 14.32 2.28
CA ALA A 48 2.32 14.36 3.52
C ALA A 48 2.20 12.97 4.15
N LEU A 49 1.91 11.94 3.34
CA LEU A 49 1.88 10.55 3.80
C LEU A 49 3.25 10.08 4.33
N THR A 50 4.33 10.53 3.69
CA THR A 50 5.70 10.22 4.15
C THR A 50 5.98 10.87 5.50
N THR A 51 5.56 12.12 5.71
CA THR A 51 5.65 12.83 7.00
C THR A 51 4.87 12.11 8.09
N LEU A 52 3.62 11.69 7.80
CA LEU A 52 2.80 10.92 8.74
C LEU A 52 3.49 9.62 9.16
N ALA A 53 3.98 8.84 8.18
CA ALA A 53 4.68 7.59 8.45
C ALA A 53 5.95 7.80 9.30
N GLN A 54 6.69 8.89 9.09
CA GLN A 54 7.84 9.25 9.92
C GLN A 54 7.44 9.62 11.34
N ALA A 55 6.36 10.38 11.52
CA ALA A 55 5.85 10.75 12.83
C ALA A 55 5.43 9.52 13.65
N VAL A 56 4.67 8.61 13.04
CA VAL A 56 4.29 7.33 13.69
C VAL A 56 5.51 6.53 14.10
N ARG A 57 6.52 6.38 13.21
CA ARG A 57 7.76 5.65 13.52
C ARG A 57 8.55 6.29 14.66
N ARG A 58 8.55 7.61 14.77
CA ARG A 58 9.20 8.33 15.88
C ARG A 58 8.54 7.96 17.21
N GLU A 59 7.22 7.94 17.29
CA GLU A 59 6.50 7.59 18.52
C GLU A 59 6.64 6.10 18.86
N LEU A 60 6.55 5.20 17.87
CA LEU A 60 6.82 3.77 18.08
C LEU A 60 8.24 3.52 18.63
N ARG A 61 9.23 4.26 18.10
CA ARG A 61 10.60 4.20 18.61
C ARG A 61 10.71 4.70 20.05
N ARG A 62 10.07 5.84 20.39
CA ARG A 62 10.05 6.39 21.76
C ARG A 62 9.41 5.40 22.75
N ALA A 63 8.33 4.75 22.34
CA ALA A 63 7.64 3.72 23.11
C ALA A 63 8.36 2.35 23.13
N ARG A 64 9.52 2.22 22.47
CA ARG A 64 10.30 0.97 22.35
C ARG A 64 9.51 -0.19 21.72
N LEU A 65 8.55 0.13 20.85
CA LEU A 65 7.75 -0.87 20.12
C LEU A 65 8.44 -1.31 18.82
N PRO A 66 8.26 -2.57 18.39
CA PRO A 66 8.84 -3.07 17.14
C PRO A 66 8.13 -2.47 15.91
N TYR A 67 8.92 -2.01 14.93
CA TYR A 67 8.45 -1.49 13.64
C TYR A 67 9.45 -1.79 12.51
N ASP A 68 8.99 -1.71 11.25
CA ASP A 68 9.88 -1.90 10.09
C ASP A 68 10.77 -0.66 9.90
N ARG A 69 12.09 -0.87 9.92
CA ARG A 69 13.11 0.18 9.75
C ARG A 69 13.40 0.52 8.28
N LYS A 70 12.91 -0.27 7.33
CA LYS A 70 13.11 0.00 5.90
C LYS A 70 12.50 1.35 5.52
N PRO A 71 13.07 2.08 4.54
CA PRO A 71 12.49 3.31 4.03
C PRO A 71 11.02 3.10 3.67
N PHE A 72 10.15 3.99 4.14
CA PHE A 72 8.74 3.96 3.80
C PHE A 72 8.59 4.22 2.30
N ARG A 73 7.93 3.29 1.61
CA ARG A 73 7.69 3.36 0.17
C ARG A 73 6.19 3.15 -0.03
N PRO A 74 5.41 4.25 -0.15
CA PRO A 74 3.96 4.15 -0.26
C PRO A 74 3.59 3.39 -1.54
N HIS A 75 2.78 2.34 -1.38
CA HIS A 75 2.35 1.47 -2.46
C HIS A 75 1.03 0.83 -2.10
N LEU A 76 0.19 0.57 -3.11
CA LEU A 76 -1.00 -0.25 -2.95
C LEU A 76 -0.67 -1.68 -3.41
N THR A 77 -0.97 -2.68 -2.58
CA THR A 77 -0.87 -4.08 -3.01
C THR A 77 -2.21 -4.47 -3.62
N ILE A 78 -2.27 -4.64 -4.95
CA ILE A 78 -3.51 -4.96 -5.67
C ILE A 78 -3.76 -6.47 -5.70
N ALA A 79 -2.71 -7.25 -5.95
CA ALA A 79 -2.79 -8.70 -6.01
C ALA A 79 -1.60 -9.34 -5.33
N ARG A 80 -1.76 -10.57 -4.85
CA ARG A 80 -0.66 -11.46 -4.47
C ARG A 80 -0.76 -12.71 -5.33
N PRO A 81 0.06 -12.84 -6.40
CA PRO A 81 0.01 -14.02 -7.24
C PRO A 81 0.34 -15.26 -6.39
N GLY A 82 -0.56 -16.25 -6.42
CA GLY A 82 -0.33 -17.56 -5.84
C GLY A 82 0.45 -18.46 -6.79
N GLU A 83 0.75 -19.69 -6.37
CA GLU A 83 1.56 -20.65 -7.15
C GLU A 83 0.97 -21.01 -8.53
N ARG A 84 -0.32 -20.72 -8.76
CA ARG A 84 -1.03 -21.00 -10.01
C ARG A 84 -0.90 -19.90 -11.07
N VAL A 85 -0.30 -18.75 -10.74
CA VAL A 85 -0.16 -17.62 -11.68
C VAL A 85 1.22 -17.69 -12.31
N THR A 86 1.30 -17.66 -13.65
CA THR A 86 2.59 -17.74 -14.34
C THR A 86 3.34 -16.40 -14.29
N ALA A 87 4.64 -16.43 -14.60
CA ALA A 87 5.42 -15.20 -14.70
C ALA A 87 4.93 -14.30 -15.85
N ASP A 88 4.47 -14.91 -16.94
CA ASP A 88 3.96 -14.21 -18.12
C ASP A 88 2.63 -13.51 -17.82
N ASP A 89 1.74 -14.14 -17.06
CA ASP A 89 0.49 -13.51 -16.60
C ASP A 89 0.79 -12.28 -15.74
N VAL A 90 1.75 -12.40 -14.80
CA VAL A 90 2.16 -11.25 -13.98
C VAL A 90 2.80 -10.15 -14.83
N ALA A 91 3.55 -10.50 -15.87
CA ALA A 91 4.15 -9.52 -16.78
C ALA A 91 3.08 -8.79 -17.61
N ALA A 92 2.07 -9.51 -18.11
CA ALA A 92 0.94 -8.96 -18.84
C ALA A 92 0.12 -8.01 -17.96
N ASP A 93 -0.20 -8.40 -16.73
CA ASP A 93 -0.89 -7.55 -15.75
C ASP A 93 -0.11 -6.27 -15.46
N ARG A 94 1.21 -6.38 -15.32
CA ARG A 94 2.07 -5.20 -15.11
C ARG A 94 2.08 -4.27 -16.32
N ALA A 95 2.12 -4.81 -17.53
CA ALA A 95 2.06 -4.01 -18.75
C ALA A 95 0.71 -3.27 -18.84
N LEU A 96 -0.40 -3.95 -18.55
CA LEU A 96 -1.73 -3.34 -18.51
C LEU A 96 -1.82 -2.21 -17.48
N LEU A 97 -1.22 -2.40 -16.31
CA LEU A 97 -1.27 -1.44 -15.20
C LEU A 97 -0.23 -0.30 -15.30
N ALA A 98 0.70 -0.35 -16.25
CA ALA A 98 1.80 0.62 -16.34
C ALA A 98 1.30 2.07 -16.48
N ASP A 99 0.30 2.28 -17.33
CA ASP A 99 -0.29 3.59 -17.59
C ASP A 99 -1.61 3.83 -16.86
N TYR A 100 -2.07 2.84 -16.08
CA TYR A 100 -3.28 2.98 -15.29
C TYR A 100 -3.16 4.19 -14.33
N ARG A 101 -4.19 5.03 -14.37
CA ARG A 101 -4.40 6.14 -13.43
C ARG A 101 -5.72 5.86 -12.72
N GLY A 102 -5.62 5.41 -11.47
CA GLY A 102 -6.81 5.17 -10.66
C GLY A 102 -7.52 6.47 -10.29
N PRO A 103 -8.77 6.38 -9.79
CA PRO A 103 -9.51 7.55 -9.31
C PRO A 103 -8.81 8.21 -8.12
N THR A 104 -9.16 9.47 -7.89
CA THR A 104 -8.77 10.20 -6.69
C THR A 104 -9.47 9.61 -5.48
N TRP A 105 -8.77 9.64 -4.35
CA TRP A 105 -9.42 9.45 -3.06
C TRP A 105 -8.71 10.25 -1.98
N PRO A 106 -9.47 10.83 -1.03
CA PRO A 106 -8.89 11.48 0.14
C PRO A 106 -8.43 10.44 1.17
N VAL A 107 -7.34 10.74 1.87
CA VAL A 107 -6.96 9.99 3.07
C VAL A 107 -7.65 10.64 4.27
N THR A 108 -8.67 9.99 4.83
CA THR A 108 -9.51 10.58 5.90
C THR A 108 -9.20 10.03 7.29
N GLU A 109 -8.58 8.86 7.37
CA GLU A 109 -8.31 8.19 8.64
C GLU A 109 -7.00 7.41 8.63
N MET A 110 -6.37 7.33 9.81
CA MET A 110 -5.32 6.39 10.15
C MET A 110 -5.90 5.29 11.03
N VAL A 111 -5.54 4.03 10.76
CA VAL A 111 -6.09 2.87 11.48
C VAL A 111 -4.98 1.97 12.00
N LEU A 112 -5.04 1.63 13.28
CA LEU A 112 -4.23 0.57 13.87
C LEU A 112 -4.91 -0.77 13.61
N VAL A 113 -4.22 -1.66 12.90
CA VAL A 113 -4.77 -2.96 12.50
C VAL A 113 -3.99 -4.11 13.10
N ARG A 114 -4.68 -5.07 13.71
CA ARG A 114 -4.14 -6.39 14.05
C ARG A 114 -4.37 -7.34 12.90
N SER A 115 -3.29 -7.99 12.45
CA SER A 115 -3.35 -9.00 11.39
C SER A 115 -3.29 -10.40 11.99
N TYR A 116 -4.25 -11.24 11.68
CA TYR A 116 -4.21 -12.67 11.97
C TYR A 116 -3.85 -13.40 10.67
N LEU A 117 -2.64 -13.95 10.65
CA LEU A 117 -2.10 -14.65 9.48
C LEU A 117 -2.48 -16.13 9.56
N GLY A 118 -2.83 -16.70 8.42
CA GLY A 118 -3.26 -18.09 8.28
C GLY A 118 -3.79 -18.34 6.87
N PRO A 119 -4.37 -19.53 6.60
CA PRO A 119 -4.93 -19.87 5.29
C PRO A 119 -6.00 -18.87 4.83
N ARG A 120 -6.72 -18.27 5.78
CA ARG A 120 -7.66 -17.17 5.56
C ARG A 120 -7.22 -15.97 6.40
N PRO A 121 -6.42 -15.04 5.84
CA PRO A 121 -5.95 -13.89 6.59
C PRO A 121 -7.14 -12.98 6.96
N ARG A 122 -7.21 -12.58 8.23
CA ARG A 122 -8.19 -11.60 8.73
C ARG A 122 -7.49 -10.40 9.35
N TYR A 123 -8.17 -9.26 9.29
CA TYR A 123 -7.69 -7.97 9.79
C TYR A 123 -8.72 -7.38 10.74
N GLU A 124 -8.28 -6.97 11.92
CA GLU A 124 -9.11 -6.37 12.95
C GLU A 124 -8.65 -4.92 13.19
N ARG A 125 -9.58 -3.97 13.15
CA ARG A 125 -9.31 -2.56 13.49
C ARG A 125 -9.30 -2.42 15.02
N LEU A 126 -8.18 -1.98 15.58
CA LEU A 126 -8.03 -1.78 17.03
C LEU A 126 -8.29 -0.34 17.45
N ALA A 127 -7.92 0.63 16.61
CA ALA A 127 -8.11 2.05 16.86
C ALA A 127 -8.10 2.82 15.54
N THR A 128 -8.80 3.97 15.53
CA THR A 128 -8.95 4.84 14.35
C THR A 128 -8.75 6.29 14.78
N TRP A 129 -8.06 7.07 13.96
CA TRP A 129 -7.85 8.51 14.14
C TRP A 129 -8.18 9.25 12.83
N SER A 130 -9.01 10.28 12.88
CA SER A 130 -9.26 11.15 11.74
C SER A 130 -8.01 11.97 11.37
N LEU A 131 -7.86 12.28 10.08
CA LEU A 131 -6.73 13.04 9.53
C LEU A 131 -7.16 14.39 8.97
#